data_AF-A0A256YXN0-F1
#
_entry.id   AF-A0A256YXN0-F1
#
_cell.length_a   1.000
_cell.length_b   1.000
_cell.length_c   1.000
_cell.angle_alpha   90.00
_cell.angle_beta   90.00
_cell.angle_gamma   90.00
#
_symmetry.space_group_name_H-M   'P 1'
#
loop_
_entity.id
_entity.type
_entity.pdbx_description
1 polymer ?
#
loop_
_entity_poly.entity_id
_entity_poly.type
_entity_poly.pdbx_seq_one_letter_code
_entity_poly.pdbx_strand_id
1 'polypeptide(L)' 'MSCRGGIGLLEVTHPSFIDSPGWVAKVSGALTSKGINIIEITTSKATINVFIDESNLEEAVKAVRRIFEA' A
#
# COMPACT_ATOMS: atom_id res chain seq x y z
N MET A 1 -25.78 -6.91 2.25
CA MET A 1 -24.45 -6.81 1.60
C MET A 1 -24.26 -5.37 1.16
N SER A 2 -23.14 -4.74 1.51
CA SER A 2 -22.76 -3.41 1.00
C SER A 2 -21.73 -3.59 -0.12
N CYS A 3 -21.88 -2.85 -1.21
CA CYS A 3 -20.90 -2.79 -2.29
C CYS A 3 -20.37 -1.35 -2.43
N ARG A 4 -19.06 -1.22 -2.67
CA ARG A 4 -18.40 0.07 -2.88
C ARG A 4 -17.59 0.00 -4.17
N GLY A 5 -17.88 0.89 -5.12
CA GLY A 5 -17.06 1.12 -6.31
C GLY A 5 -15.96 2.15 -6.06
N GLY A 6 -15.11 2.39 -7.07
CA GLY A 6 -14.02 3.37 -7.00
C GLY A 6 -12.90 2.97 -6.04
N ILE A 7 -12.63 1.66 -5.93
CA ILE A 7 -11.57 1.13 -5.09
C ILE A 7 -10.40 0.69 -5.97
N GLY A 8 -9.23 1.24 -5.71
CA GLY A 8 -7.97 0.83 -6.29
C GLY A 8 -7.22 -0.16 -5.40
N LEU A 9 -6.55 -1.13 -6.00
CA LEU A 9 -5.60 -2.02 -5.33
C LEU A 9 -4.17 -1.57 -5.62
N LEU A 10 -3.42 -1.24 -4.58
CA LEU A 10 -1.97 -1.11 -4.60
C LEU A 10 -1.34 -2.41 -4.07
N GLU A 11 -0.76 -3.20 -4.97
CA GLU A 11 -0.01 -4.40 -4.62
C GLU A 11 1.50 -4.08 -4.59
N VAL A 12 2.16 -4.43 -3.49
CA VAL A 12 3.60 -4.28 -3.30
C VAL A 12 4.18 -5.64 -2.99
N THR A 13 5.10 -6.13 -3.83
CA THR A 13 5.75 -7.43 -3.65
C THR A 13 7.26 -7.25 -3.59
N HIS A 14 7.89 -7.80 -2.56
CA HIS A 14 9.35 -7.74 -2.41
C HIS A 14 9.87 -8.92 -1.57
N PRO A 15 10.95 -9.61 -1.98
CA PRO A 15 11.49 -10.76 -1.24
C PRO A 15 11.90 -10.42 0.19
N SER A 16 12.43 -9.22 0.43
CA SER A 16 12.84 -8.78 1.77
C SER A 16 11.69 -8.69 2.78
N PHE A 17 10.43 -8.72 2.33
CA PHE A 17 9.29 -8.72 3.25
C PHE A 17 9.23 -9.98 4.12
N ILE A 18 9.81 -11.07 3.63
CA ILE A 18 9.83 -12.36 4.32
C ILE A 18 10.66 -12.29 5.61
N ASP A 19 11.85 -11.69 5.53
CA ASP A 19 12.86 -11.77 6.59
C ASP A 19 13.13 -10.43 7.29
N SER A 20 12.56 -9.33 6.78
CA SER A 20 12.72 -8.00 7.37
C SER A 20 11.35 -7.46 7.80
N PRO A 21 11.04 -7.39 9.10
CA PRO A 21 9.75 -6.88 9.58
C PRO A 21 9.63 -5.36 9.40
N GLY A 22 8.39 -4.84 9.50
CA GLY A 22 8.10 -3.41 9.50
C GLY A 22 7.70 -2.81 8.15
N TRP A 23 7.64 -3.60 7.08
CA TRP A 23 7.24 -3.09 5.76
C TRP A 23 5.81 -2.58 5.70
N VAL A 24 4.86 -3.20 6.41
CA VAL A 24 3.50 -2.66 6.51
C VAL A 24 3.51 -1.24 7.07
N ALA A 25 4.31 -0.98 8.11
CA ALA A 25 4.45 0.36 8.69
C ALA A 25 5.15 1.35 7.74
N LYS A 26 6.15 0.91 6.96
CA LYS A 26 6.81 1.76 5.94
C LYS A 26 5.83 2.13 4.82
N VAL A 27 5.10 1.15 4.29
CA VAL A 27 4.11 1.35 3.22
C VAL A 27 2.97 2.24 3.70
N SER A 28 2.36 1.94 4.85
CA SER A 28 1.27 2.74 5.40
C SER A 28 1.71 4.14 5.81
N GLY A 29 2.94 4.29 6.32
CA GLY A 29 3.57 5.58 6.59
C GLY A 29 3.76 6.43 5.34
N ALA A 30 4.21 5.84 4.23
CA ALA A 30 4.35 6.54 2.96
C ALA A 30 3.00 7.08 2.45
N LEU A 31 1.94 6.27 2.53
CA LEU A 31 0.58 6.70 2.15
C LEU A 31 0.06 7.81 3.08
N THR A 32 0.28 7.66 4.39
CA THR A 32 -0.10 8.66 5.40
C THR A 32 0.58 10.00 5.16
N SER A 33 1.85 10.00 4.73
CA SER A 33 2.60 11.23 4.40
C SER A 33 1.97 12.04 3.25
N LYS A 34 1.12 11.39 2.44
CA LYS A 34 0.36 12.00 1.35
C LYS A 34 -1.11 12.27 1.69
N GLY A 35 -1.54 11.97 2.91
CA GLY A 35 -2.93 12.07 3.33
C GLY A 35 -3.86 11.06 2.62
N ILE A 36 -3.31 9.97 2.10
CA ILE A 36 -4.09 8.95 1.39
C ILE A 36 -4.75 8.02 2.42
N ASN A 37 -6.07 7.96 2.40
CA ASN A 37 -6.83 7.09 3.29
C ASN A 37 -6.69 5.62 2.88
N ILE A 38 -6.40 4.75 3.85
CA ILE A 38 -6.36 3.30 3.68
C ILE A 38 -7.74 2.73 4.00
N ILE A 39 -8.30 1.94 3.09
CA ILE A 39 -9.60 1.29 3.25
C ILE A 39 -9.42 -0.10 3.84
N GLU A 40 -8.46 -0.86 3.31
CA GLU A 40 -8.15 -2.21 3.77
C GLU A 40 -6.68 -2.55 3.49
N ILE A 41 -6.08 -3.37 4.35
CA ILE A 41 -4.78 -3.99 4.10
C ILE A 41 -4.94 -5.51 4.22
N THR A 42 -4.46 -6.23 3.22
CA THR A 42 -4.25 -7.68 3.30
C THR A 42 -2.80 -8.01 2.98
N THR A 43 -2.29 -9.12 3.52
CA THR A 43 -0.88 -9.49 3.37
C THR A 43 -0.73 -10.98 3.09
N SER A 44 0.30 -11.31 2.31
CA SER A 44 0.85 -12.67 2.20
C SER A 44 2.25 -12.69 2.80
N LYS A 45 3.03 -13.75 2.52
CA LYS A 45 4.42 -13.87 2.96
C LYS A 45 5.34 -12.79 2.36
N ALA A 46 5.12 -12.40 1.10
CA ALA A 46 6.00 -11.49 0.36
C ALA A 46 5.26 -10.32 -0.30
N THR A 47 3.96 -10.17 -0.03
CA THR A 47 3.09 -9.20 -0.68
C THR A 47 2.27 -8.43 0.34
N ILE A 48 2.15 -7.11 0.14
CA ILE A 48 1.28 -6.21 0.88
C ILE A 48 0.29 -5.62 -0.13
N ASN A 49 -0.99 -5.86 0.10
CA ASN A 49 -2.10 -5.33 -0.69
C ASN A 49 -2.79 -4.24 0.09
N VAL A 50 -2.89 -3.04 -0.49
CA VAL A 50 -3.56 -1.90 0.12
C VAL A 50 -4.70 -1.46 -0.79
N PHE A 51 -5.91 -1.46 -0.26
CA PHE A 51 -7.08 -0.92 -0.95
C PHE A 51 -7.27 0.55 -0.56
N ILE A 52 -7.41 1.41 -1.56
CA ILE A 52 -7.55 2.86 -1.41
C ILE A 52 -8.59 3.38 -2.40
N ASP A 53 -8.93 4.67 -2.30
CA ASP A 53 -9.74 5.32 -3.34
C ASP A 53 -8.98 5.31 -4.66
N GLU A 54 -9.64 4.89 -5.75
CA GLU A 54 -9.03 4.74 -7.07
C GLU A 54 -8.37 6.04 -7.56
N SER A 55 -8.96 7.19 -7.21
CA SER A 55 -8.42 8.52 -7.56
C SER A 55 -7.03 8.80 -6.98
N ASN A 56 -6.62 8.07 -5.93
CA ASN A 56 -5.33 8.25 -5.26
C ASN A 56 -4.25 7.26 -5.74
N LEU A 57 -4.57 6.32 -6.64
CA LEU A 57 -3.63 5.25 -7.05
C LEU A 57 -2.30 5.78 -7.58
N GLU A 58 -2.34 6.80 -8.45
CA GLU A 58 -1.12 7.31 -9.07
C GLU A 58 -0.17 7.93 -8.03
N GLU A 59 -0.70 8.74 -7.11
CA GLU A 59 0.08 9.35 -6.04
C GLU A 59 0.55 8.30 -5.02
N ALA A 60 -0.28 7.29 -4.73
CA ALA A 60 0.07 6.19 -3.86
C ALA A 60 1.27 5.38 -4.39
N VAL A 61 1.27 5.06 -5.70
CA VAL A 61 2.40 4.38 -6.36
C VAL A 61 3.67 5.23 -6.25
N LYS A 62 3.59 6.54 -6.52
CA LYS A 62 4.75 7.45 -6.41
C LYS A 62 5.29 7.51 -4.99
N ALA A 63 4.42 7.60 -3.99
CA ALA A 63 4.81 7.66 -2.58
C ALA A 63 5.48 6.37 -2.12
N VAL A 64 4.91 5.22 -2.48
CA VAL A 64 5.43 3.90 -2.10
C VAL A 64 6.72 3.57 -2.83
N ARG A 65 6.90 3.92 -4.12
CA ARG A 65 8.17 3.68 -4.83
C ARG A 65 9.39 4.30 -4.12
N ARG A 66 9.23 5.50 -3.54
CA ARG A 66 10.31 6.20 -2.83
C ARG A 66 10.84 5.44 -1.61
N ILE A 67 10.09 4.51 -1.02
CA ILE A 67 10.58 3.71 0.11
C ILE A 67 11.58 2.62 -0.31
N PHE A 68 11.67 2.31 -1.61
CA PHE A 68 12.58 1.32 -2.18
C PHE A 68 13.78 1.95 -2.89
N GLU A 69 13.73 3.25 -3.16
CA GLU A 69 14.80 4.02 -3.81
C GLU A 69 15.76 4.68 -2.81
N ALA A 70 15.43 4.62 -1.50
CA ALA A 70 16.22 5.15 -0.39
C ALA A 70 17.05 4.06 0.29
#